data_AF-A0AAJ3DIX0-F1
#
_entry.id   AF-A0AAJ3DIX0-F1
#
_cell.length_a   1.000
_cell.length_b   1.000
_cell.length_c   1.000
_cell.angle_alpha   90.00
_cell.angle_beta   90.00
_cell.angle_gamma   90.00
#
_symmetry.space_group_name_H-M   'P 1'
#
loop_
_entity.id
_entity.type
_entity.pdbx_description
1 polymer ?
#
loop_
_entity_poly.entity_id
_entity_poly.type
_entity_poly.pdbx_seq_one_letter_code
_entity_poly.pdbx_strand_id
1 'polypeptide(L)'
;MSATPISRYEAGQVTGGGVQVRLTADRVRRWEFGSASFTRRGYDHADVDRFRLQVADELDLLATQLANLRAENERLNDHLELHRHGVIPSADNAAAVPAAKEVNLLSAAQREAEQIIAQAHDYARRVAEYARMQYESYMRAAAEEAKQEAERAVTEYRSTAGVNFDDSVATREALRIFGEMMISHMQAAARHLDDGSEQLSRTMQRLAVEATGGAGSRGVGARTDGGRVREVAVAPRHQQR
;
A
#
# COMPACT_ATOMS: atom_id res chain seq x y z
N MET A 1 -45.04 -44.88 2.56
CA MET A 1 -44.06 -44.00 3.24
C MET A 1 -42.82 -44.84 3.52
N SER A 2 -41.85 -44.84 2.62
CA SER A 2 -40.63 -45.66 2.69
C SER A 2 -39.43 -44.73 2.88
N ALA A 3 -38.85 -44.73 4.08
CA ALA A 3 -37.62 -44.02 4.38
C ALA A 3 -36.45 -44.79 3.77
N THR A 4 -35.85 -44.25 2.72
CA THR A 4 -34.61 -44.74 2.12
C THR A 4 -33.47 -44.55 3.14
N PRO A 5 -32.65 -45.58 3.40
CA PRO A 5 -31.48 -45.41 4.25
C PRO A 5 -30.46 -44.54 3.52
N ILE A 6 -29.94 -43.53 4.21
CA ILE A 6 -28.80 -42.72 3.75
C ILE A 6 -27.61 -43.67 3.65
N SER A 7 -27.19 -43.97 2.41
CA SER A 7 -25.97 -44.74 2.15
C SER A 7 -24.81 -44.10 2.91
N ARG A 8 -24.27 -44.88 3.84
CA ARG A 8 -23.01 -44.63 4.53
C ARG A 8 -21.96 -44.24 3.48
N TYR A 9 -21.47 -43.01 3.54
CA TYR A 9 -20.34 -42.57 2.72
C TYR A 9 -19.12 -43.40 3.16
N GLU A 10 -18.85 -44.46 2.42
CA GLU A 10 -17.65 -45.26 2.55
C GLU A 10 -16.50 -44.38 2.05
N ALA A 11 -15.77 -43.78 2.99
CA ALA A 11 -14.50 -43.17 2.68
C ALA A 11 -13.58 -44.28 2.18
N GLY A 12 -13.51 -44.44 0.85
CA GLY A 12 -12.62 -45.38 0.21
C GLY A 12 -11.21 -45.13 0.70
N GLN A 13 -10.72 -46.03 1.56
CA GLN A 13 -9.30 -46.13 1.85
C GLN A 13 -8.62 -46.53 0.55
N VAL A 14 -8.01 -45.57 -0.13
CA VAL A 14 -7.07 -45.86 -1.21
C VAL A 14 -5.85 -46.46 -0.56
N THR A 15 -5.76 -47.78 -0.65
CA THR A 15 -4.65 -48.60 -0.19
C THR A 15 -3.38 -48.19 -0.92
N GLY A 16 -2.49 -47.49 -0.22
CA GLY A 16 -1.16 -47.15 -0.70
C GLY A 16 -0.62 -45.90 -0.03
N GLY A 17 0.02 -46.06 1.14
CA GLY A 17 1.04 -45.20 1.79
C GLY A 17 1.07 -43.67 1.56
N GLY A 18 -0.04 -43.03 1.18
CA GLY A 18 -0.13 -41.63 0.82
C GLY A 18 -0.78 -40.85 1.94
N VAL A 19 -0.16 -39.74 2.31
CA VAL A 19 -0.72 -38.69 3.18
C VAL A 19 -2.22 -38.58 2.93
N GLN A 20 -3.05 -38.75 3.97
CA GLN A 20 -4.50 -38.51 3.87
C GLN A 20 -4.71 -37.08 3.37
N VAL A 21 -4.94 -36.90 2.08
CA VAL A 21 -5.10 -35.56 1.52
C VAL A 21 -6.49 -35.09 1.90
N ARG A 22 -6.55 -34.33 3.00
CA ARG A 22 -7.77 -33.69 3.48
C ARG A 22 -8.29 -32.75 2.39
N LEU A 23 -9.61 -32.68 2.27
CA LEU A 23 -10.24 -31.74 1.36
C LEU A 23 -10.00 -30.32 1.87
N THR A 24 -9.26 -29.51 1.12
CA THR A 24 -9.00 -28.09 1.41
C THR A 24 -9.90 -27.20 0.55
N ALA A 25 -10.17 -25.97 0.99
CA ALA A 25 -10.99 -25.03 0.21
C ALA A 25 -10.43 -24.80 -1.20
N ASP A 26 -9.12 -24.61 -1.35
CA ASP A 26 -8.47 -24.47 -2.66
C ASP A 26 -8.61 -25.70 -3.56
N ARG A 27 -8.72 -26.89 -2.95
CA ARG A 27 -8.98 -28.11 -3.70
C ARG A 27 -10.43 -28.17 -4.15
N VAL A 28 -11.37 -27.71 -3.33
CA VAL A 28 -12.80 -27.61 -3.71
C VAL A 28 -12.99 -26.58 -4.82
N ARG A 29 -12.37 -25.40 -4.75
CA ARG A 29 -12.45 -24.35 -5.78
C ARG A 29 -11.93 -24.81 -7.15
N ARG A 30 -10.92 -25.67 -7.16
CA ARG A 30 -10.32 -26.23 -8.38
C ARG A 30 -10.94 -27.58 -8.80
N TRP A 31 -11.91 -28.10 -8.05
CA TRP A 31 -12.48 -29.40 -8.34
C TRP A 31 -13.41 -29.31 -9.55
N GLU A 32 -13.12 -30.09 -10.59
CA GLU A 32 -13.95 -30.19 -11.77
C GLU A 32 -14.79 -31.47 -11.70
N PHE A 33 -16.10 -31.34 -11.93
CA PHE A 33 -17.00 -32.50 -12.02
C PHE A 33 -16.99 -33.03 -13.45
N GLY A 34 -16.91 -34.36 -13.62
CA GLY A 34 -17.07 -34.99 -14.92
C GLY A 34 -18.46 -34.75 -15.49
N SER A 35 -18.56 -34.51 -16.80
CA SER A 35 -19.85 -34.34 -17.47
C SER A 35 -20.64 -35.65 -17.45
N ALA A 36 -21.95 -35.56 -17.19
CA ALA A 36 -22.82 -36.72 -17.15
C ALA A 36 -22.92 -37.37 -18.54
N SER A 37 -22.88 -38.70 -18.59
CA SER A 37 -23.09 -39.45 -19.84
C SER A 37 -24.49 -39.18 -20.40
N PHE A 38 -24.60 -39.07 -21.73
CA PHE A 38 -25.78 -38.65 -22.50
C PHE A 38 -27.11 -39.35 -22.11
N THR A 39 -27.07 -40.49 -21.44
CA THR A 39 -28.24 -41.28 -21.02
C THR A 39 -28.79 -40.94 -19.63
N ARG A 40 -28.16 -40.02 -18.86
CA ARG A 40 -28.65 -39.57 -17.54
C ARG A 40 -28.66 -38.06 -17.43
N ARG A 41 -29.76 -37.48 -16.94
CA ARG A 41 -29.85 -36.05 -16.60
C ARG A 41 -28.94 -35.76 -15.40
N GLY A 42 -27.94 -34.90 -15.59
CA GLY A 42 -27.01 -34.48 -14.55
C GLY A 42 -27.57 -33.37 -13.64
N TYR A 43 -26.78 -32.97 -12.65
CA TYR A 43 -27.05 -31.77 -11.86
C TYR A 43 -26.87 -30.51 -12.72
N ASP A 44 -27.57 -29.43 -12.35
CA ASP A 44 -27.35 -28.13 -12.98
C ASP A 44 -25.96 -27.59 -12.61
N HIS A 45 -25.15 -27.30 -13.62
CA HIS A 45 -23.80 -26.79 -13.45
C HIS A 45 -23.78 -25.48 -12.66
N ALA A 46 -24.74 -24.58 -12.89
CA ALA A 46 -24.77 -23.28 -12.21
C ALA A 46 -25.02 -23.43 -10.69
N ASP A 47 -25.88 -24.36 -10.31
CA ASP A 47 -26.18 -24.63 -8.90
C ASP A 47 -25.03 -25.37 -8.21
N VAL A 48 -24.39 -26.32 -8.92
CA VAL A 48 -23.21 -27.03 -8.43
C VAL A 48 -22.04 -26.08 -8.21
N ASP A 49 -21.81 -25.13 -9.12
CA ASP A 49 -20.74 -24.14 -8.98
C ASP A 49 -20.99 -23.22 -7.79
N ARG A 50 -22.23 -22.76 -7.58
CA ARG A 50 -22.60 -21.94 -6.42
C ARG A 50 -22.39 -22.71 -5.12
N PHE A 51 -22.83 -23.97 -5.07
CA PHE A 51 -22.62 -24.83 -3.91
C PHE A 51 -21.13 -25.08 -3.64
N ARG A 52 -20.33 -25.31 -4.68
CA ARG A 52 -18.88 -25.51 -4.57
C ARG A 52 -18.18 -24.32 -3.93
N LEU A 53 -18.55 -23.11 -4.34
CA LEU A 53 -18.01 -21.88 -3.75
C LEU A 53 -18.40 -21.75 -2.27
N GLN A 54 -19.69 -21.96 -1.95
CA GLN A 54 -20.16 -21.92 -0.57
C GLN A 54 -19.45 -22.94 0.34
N VAL A 55 -19.23 -24.16 -0.15
CA VAL A 55 -18.51 -25.21 0.60
C VAL A 55 -17.04 -24.82 0.78
N ALA A 56 -16.39 -24.22 -0.22
CA ALA A 56 -15.02 -23.77 -0.08
C ALA A 56 -14.88 -22.69 0.99
N ASP A 57 -15.79 -21.72 1.01
CA ASP A 57 -15.77 -20.62 1.99
C ASP A 57 -16.04 -21.13 3.42
N GLU A 58 -16.95 -22.10 3.57
CA GLU A 58 -17.19 -22.74 4.87
C GLU A 58 -15.98 -23.56 5.35
N LEU A 59 -15.27 -24.24 4.45
CA LEU A 59 -14.04 -24.97 4.79
C LEU A 59 -12.93 -24.00 5.23
N ASP A 60 -12.80 -22.84 4.60
CA ASP A 60 -11.85 -21.80 5.03
C ASP A 60 -12.19 -21.24 6.42
N LEU A 61 -13.48 -21.01 6.69
CA LEU A 61 -13.96 -20.56 7.99
C LEU A 61 -13.65 -21.60 9.08
N LEU A 62 -13.97 -22.88 8.84
CA LEU A 62 -13.72 -23.97 9.78
C LEU A 62 -12.22 -24.20 10.01
N ALA A 63 -11.40 -24.10 8.96
CA ALA A 63 -9.96 -24.22 9.09
C ALA A 63 -9.38 -23.12 10.00
N THR A 64 -9.87 -21.89 9.85
CA THR A 64 -9.48 -20.75 10.69
C THR A 64 -9.90 -20.95 12.14
N GLN A 65 -11.15 -21.39 12.37
CA GLN A 65 -11.65 -21.68 13.72
C GLN A 65 -10.86 -22.81 14.39
N LEU A 66 -10.53 -23.87 13.66
CA LEU A 66 -9.74 -24.98 14.17
C LEU A 66 -8.30 -24.57 14.52
N ALA A 67 -7.67 -23.72 13.71
CA ALA A 67 -6.35 -23.17 14.01
C ALA A 67 -6.37 -22.35 15.31
N ASN A 68 -7.37 -21.47 15.47
CA ASN A 68 -7.55 -20.68 16.69
C ASN A 68 -7.78 -21.55 17.92
N LEU A 69 -8.63 -22.58 17.81
CA LEU A 69 -8.91 -23.51 18.91
C LEU A 69 -7.68 -24.31 19.30
N ARG A 70 -6.85 -24.74 18.34
CA ARG A 70 -5.60 -25.45 18.62
C ARG A 70 -4.60 -24.56 19.35
N ALA A 71 -4.42 -23.32 18.88
CA ALA A 71 -3.53 -22.36 19.53
C ALA A 71 -3.96 -22.08 20.98
N GLU A 72 -5.26 -21.93 21.24
CA GLU A 72 -5.74 -21.76 22.61
C GLU A 72 -5.58 -23.04 23.45
N ASN A 73 -5.75 -24.22 22.85
CA ASN A 73 -5.52 -25.47 23.56
C ASN A 73 -4.06 -25.64 23.97
N GLU A 74 -3.12 -25.34 23.07
CA GLU A 74 -1.69 -25.30 23.37
C GLU A 74 -1.39 -24.31 24.49
N ARG A 75 -1.92 -23.07 24.41
CA ARG A 75 -1.75 -22.06 25.45
C ARG A 75 -2.27 -22.51 26.82
N LEU A 76 -3.45 -23.16 26.85
CA LEU A 76 -4.03 -23.69 28.08
C LEU A 76 -3.22 -24.86 28.64
N ASN A 77 -2.72 -25.74 27.78
CA ASN A 77 -1.85 -26.84 28.18
C ASN A 77 -0.54 -26.31 28.79
N ASP A 78 0.12 -25.35 28.13
CA ASP A 78 1.33 -24.71 28.66
C ASP A 78 1.08 -24.09 30.04
N HIS A 79 -0.05 -23.43 30.21
CA HIS A 79 -0.46 -22.85 31.49
C HIS A 79 -0.68 -23.91 32.57
N LEU A 80 -1.31 -25.04 32.23
CA LEU A 80 -1.50 -26.15 33.15
C LEU A 80 -0.19 -26.86 33.50
N GLU A 81 0.73 -26.99 32.55
CA GLU A 81 2.06 -27.56 32.80
C GLU A 81 2.88 -26.69 33.76
N LEU A 82 2.85 -25.36 33.59
CA LEU A 82 3.46 -24.41 34.53
C LEU A 82 2.91 -24.57 35.96
N HIS A 83 1.58 -24.69 36.09
CA HIS A 83 0.93 -24.92 37.39
C HIS A 83 1.24 -26.30 37.98
N ARG A 84 1.32 -27.36 37.16
CA ARG A 84 1.64 -28.73 37.61
C ARG A 84 3.07 -28.87 38.10
N HIS A 85 4.02 -28.15 37.51
CA HIS A 85 5.42 -28.16 37.91
C HIS A 85 5.74 -27.24 39.10
N GLY A 86 4.71 -26.72 39.80
CA GLY A 86 4.86 -25.95 41.04
C GLY A 86 5.41 -24.55 40.84
N VAL A 87 5.53 -24.08 39.59
CA VAL A 87 5.93 -22.72 39.28
C VAL A 87 4.67 -21.85 39.27
N ILE A 88 4.26 -21.38 40.45
CA ILE A 88 3.36 -20.22 40.49
C ILE A 88 4.18 -19.06 39.92
N PRO A 89 3.76 -18.39 38.83
CA PRO A 89 4.44 -17.19 38.40
C PRO A 89 4.22 -16.14 39.49
N SER A 90 5.22 -15.94 40.35
CA SER A 90 5.29 -14.71 41.14
C SER A 90 5.19 -13.56 40.13
N ALA A 91 4.30 -12.60 40.39
CA ALA A 91 3.98 -11.49 39.49
C ALA A 91 5.22 -10.71 38.98
N ASP A 92 6.37 -10.91 39.62
CA ASP A 92 7.65 -10.29 39.29
C ASP A 92 8.46 -10.99 38.17
N ASN A 93 8.11 -12.23 37.77
CA ASN A 93 8.82 -12.97 36.70
C ASN A 93 8.03 -13.08 35.38
N ALA A 94 6.97 -12.27 35.20
CA ALA A 94 6.22 -12.17 33.94
C ALA A 94 7.02 -11.49 32.79
N ALA A 95 8.30 -11.17 33.02
CA ALA A 95 9.14 -10.38 32.11
C ALA A 95 10.14 -11.20 31.27
N ALA A 96 10.12 -12.55 31.32
CA ALA A 96 11.11 -13.39 30.65
C ALA A 96 10.55 -14.47 29.71
N VAL A 97 9.26 -14.42 29.39
CA VAL A 97 8.65 -15.16 28.27
C VAL A 97 7.95 -14.10 27.43
N PRO A 98 8.09 -14.06 26.09
CA PRO A 98 7.38 -13.05 25.29
C PRO A 98 5.89 -13.29 25.51
N ALA A 99 5.29 -12.50 26.39
CA ALA A 99 3.92 -12.68 26.80
C ALA A 99 3.06 -12.50 25.55
N ALA A 100 1.97 -13.27 25.39
CA ALA A 100 1.05 -13.15 24.25
C ALA A 100 0.65 -11.69 23.93
N LYS A 101 0.77 -10.78 24.90
CA LYS A 101 0.65 -9.32 24.77
C LYS A 101 1.71 -8.68 23.86
N GLU A 102 2.98 -9.08 23.93
CA GLU A 102 4.06 -8.58 23.07
C GLU A 102 3.92 -9.10 21.63
N VAL A 103 3.57 -10.38 21.46
CA VAL A 103 3.31 -10.95 20.13
C VAL A 103 2.08 -10.30 19.49
N ASN A 104 1.01 -10.07 20.27
CA ASN A 104 -0.18 -9.35 19.79
C ASN A 104 0.13 -7.88 19.47
N LEU A 105 0.96 -7.21 20.26
CA LEU A 105 1.41 -5.83 19.97
C LEU A 105 2.26 -5.79 18.69
N LEU A 106 3.16 -6.75 18.49
CA LEU A 106 3.97 -6.87 17.28
C LEU A 106 3.09 -7.15 16.06
N SER A 107 2.14 -8.08 16.15
CA SER A 107 1.18 -8.36 15.08
C SER A 107 0.30 -7.16 14.76
N ALA A 108 -0.12 -6.38 15.77
CA ALA A 108 -0.87 -5.14 15.56
C ALA A 108 -0.01 -4.07 14.87
N ALA A 109 1.23 -3.86 15.34
CA ALA A 109 2.16 -2.92 14.73
C ALA A 109 2.55 -3.31 13.30
N GLN A 110 2.68 -4.60 13.00
CA GLN A 110 2.93 -5.10 11.64
C GLN A 110 1.77 -4.81 10.69
N ARG A 111 0.53 -5.10 11.10
CA ARG A 111 -0.66 -4.76 10.30
C ARG A 111 -0.78 -3.25 10.07
N GLU A 112 -0.46 -2.45 11.09
CA GLU A 112 -0.44 -0.99 10.98
C GLU A 112 0.64 -0.52 10.01
N ALA A 113 1.85 -1.09 10.07
CA ALA A 113 2.93 -0.81 9.12
C ALA A 113 2.53 -1.19 7.68
N GLU A 114 1.93 -2.35 7.48
CA GLU A 114 1.41 -2.79 6.17
C GLU A 114 0.35 -1.83 5.62
N GLN A 115 -0.56 -1.34 6.49
CA GLN A 115 -1.57 -0.36 6.11
C GLN A 115 -0.94 0.99 5.70
N ILE A 116 0.06 1.47 6.45
CA ILE A 116 0.79 2.70 6.13
C ILE A 116 1.53 2.55 4.79
N ILE A 117 2.16 1.40 4.54
CA ILE A 117 2.84 1.11 3.27
C ILE A 117 1.85 1.14 2.11
N ALA A 118 0.69 0.50 2.24
CA ALA A 118 -0.35 0.52 1.22
C ALA A 118 -0.83 1.95 0.93
N GLN A 119 -1.10 2.74 1.97
CA GLN A 119 -1.50 4.15 1.83
C GLN A 119 -0.41 5.00 1.16
N ALA A 120 0.86 4.76 1.50
CA ALA A 120 1.98 5.46 0.89
C ALA A 120 2.11 5.13 -0.60
N HIS A 121 1.91 3.88 -1.00
CA HIS A 121 1.90 3.49 -2.41
C HIS A 121 0.76 4.13 -3.19
N ASP A 122 -0.46 4.15 -2.64
CA ASP A 122 -1.62 4.81 -3.27
C ASP A 122 -1.42 6.32 -3.38
N TYR A 123 -0.81 6.94 -2.37
CA TYR A 123 -0.44 8.35 -2.42
C TYR A 123 0.61 8.61 -3.50
N ALA A 124 1.68 7.81 -3.55
CA ALA A 124 2.74 7.95 -4.56
C ALA A 124 2.20 7.81 -5.98
N ARG A 125 1.29 6.85 -6.21
CA ARG A 125 0.63 6.67 -7.51
C ARG A 125 -0.17 7.90 -7.91
N ARG A 126 -0.99 8.44 -6.99
CA ARG A 126 -1.78 9.66 -7.23
C ARG A 126 -0.91 10.87 -7.53
N VAL A 127 0.19 11.04 -6.79
CA VAL A 127 1.14 12.14 -7.02
C VAL A 127 1.80 12.01 -8.40
N ALA A 128 2.21 10.81 -8.80
CA ALA A 128 2.79 10.58 -10.12
C ALA A 128 1.79 10.86 -11.26
N GLU A 129 0.53 10.42 -11.12
CA GLU A 129 -0.53 10.70 -12.08
C GLU A 129 -0.83 12.20 -12.19
N TYR A 130 -0.93 12.90 -11.05
CA TYR A 130 -1.13 14.34 -11.01
C TYR A 130 0.04 15.10 -11.64
N ALA A 131 1.29 14.74 -11.31
CA ALA A 131 2.48 15.35 -11.88
C ALA A 131 2.54 15.17 -13.40
N ARG A 132 2.14 13.99 -13.90
CA ARG A 132 2.06 13.72 -15.34
C ARG A 132 1.01 14.61 -16.01
N MET A 133 -0.19 14.69 -15.47
CA MET A 133 -1.25 15.57 -16.00
C MET A 133 -0.79 17.03 -16.05
N GLN A 134 -0.13 17.49 -14.99
CA GLN A 134 0.36 18.86 -14.92
C GLN A 134 1.47 19.13 -15.93
N TYR A 135 2.42 18.21 -16.08
CA TYR A 135 3.48 18.32 -17.10
C TYR A 135 2.89 18.34 -18.51
N GLU A 136 1.96 17.44 -18.82
CA GLU A 136 1.28 17.42 -20.12
C GLU A 136 0.53 18.74 -20.40
N SER A 137 -0.15 19.29 -19.39
CA SER A 137 -0.83 20.59 -19.51
C SER A 137 0.15 21.73 -19.79
N TYR A 138 1.26 21.80 -19.05
CA TYR A 138 2.28 22.81 -19.23
C TYR A 138 2.97 22.71 -20.60
N MET A 139 3.29 21.49 -21.05
CA MET A 139 3.88 21.25 -22.37
C MET A 139 2.93 21.63 -23.51
N ARG A 140 1.63 21.36 -23.38
CA ARG A 140 0.63 21.79 -24.37
C ARG A 140 0.57 23.32 -24.45
N ALA A 141 0.54 24.01 -23.30
CA ALA A 141 0.52 25.46 -23.27
C ALA A 141 1.79 26.06 -23.91
N ALA A 142 2.97 25.53 -23.56
CA ALA A 142 4.25 25.94 -24.14
C ALA A 142 4.31 25.69 -25.67
N ALA A 143 3.77 24.57 -26.14
CA ALA A 143 3.72 24.26 -27.57
C ALA A 143 2.84 25.25 -28.35
N GLU A 144 1.68 25.63 -27.79
CA GLU A 144 0.82 26.63 -28.40
C GLU A 144 1.47 28.03 -28.43
N GLU A 145 2.17 28.41 -27.35
CA GLU A 145 2.93 29.66 -27.30
C GLU A 145 4.06 29.69 -28.33
N ALA A 146 4.85 28.61 -28.39
CA ALA A 146 5.94 28.46 -29.35
C ALA A 146 5.44 28.47 -30.80
N LYS A 147 4.27 27.88 -31.06
CA LYS A 147 3.64 27.91 -32.38
C LYS A 147 3.21 29.32 -32.76
N GLN A 148 2.58 30.06 -31.86
CA GLN A 148 2.17 31.44 -32.10
C GLN A 148 3.39 32.33 -32.39
N GLU A 149 4.50 32.15 -31.68
CA GLU A 149 5.71 32.94 -31.92
C GLU A 149 6.35 32.59 -33.27
N ALA A 150 6.41 31.30 -33.62
CA ALA A 150 6.88 30.87 -34.93
C ALA A 150 6.02 31.45 -36.07
N GLU A 151 4.69 31.48 -35.91
CA GLU A 151 3.76 32.08 -36.89
C GLU A 151 3.94 33.60 -37.01
N ARG A 152 4.22 34.30 -35.90
CA ARG A 152 4.56 35.73 -35.92
C ARG A 152 5.83 35.98 -36.72
N ALA A 153 6.88 35.20 -36.48
CA ALA A 153 8.14 35.33 -37.21
C ALA A 153 7.97 35.08 -38.73
N VAL A 154 7.15 34.10 -39.12
CA VAL A 154 6.81 33.87 -40.55
C VAL A 154 6.09 35.08 -41.14
N THR A 155 5.16 35.67 -40.39
CA THR A 155 4.40 36.85 -40.85
C THR A 155 5.31 38.06 -41.00
N GLU A 156 6.23 38.27 -40.06
CA GLU A 156 7.25 39.32 -40.13
C GLU A 156 8.19 39.11 -41.32
N TYR A 157 8.72 37.91 -41.51
CA TYR A 157 9.55 37.56 -42.66
C TYR A 157 8.81 37.81 -43.99
N ARG A 158 7.54 37.42 -44.08
CA ARG A 158 6.70 37.68 -45.25
C ARG A 158 6.55 39.19 -45.53
N SER A 159 6.38 40.00 -44.49
CA SER A 159 6.24 41.44 -44.63
C SER A 159 7.54 42.14 -45.09
N THR A 160 8.70 41.61 -44.68
CA THR A 160 10.02 42.18 -45.00
C THR A 160 10.57 41.70 -46.34
N ALA A 161 10.33 40.44 -46.72
CA ALA A 161 10.81 39.85 -47.98
C ALA A 161 10.05 40.36 -49.22
N GLY A 162 8.82 40.85 -49.05
CA GLY A 162 8.01 41.42 -50.13
C GLY A 162 7.82 40.45 -51.31
N VAL A 163 8.23 40.86 -52.51
CA VAL A 163 8.06 40.06 -53.75
C VAL A 163 9.00 38.85 -53.82
N ASN A 164 10.10 38.85 -53.04
CA ASN A 164 11.11 37.77 -53.04
C ASN A 164 10.88 36.75 -51.91
N PHE A 165 9.63 36.58 -51.46
CA PHE A 165 9.29 35.63 -50.40
C PHE A 165 9.56 34.17 -50.81
N ASP A 166 10.32 33.45 -49.99
CA ASP A 166 10.54 32.01 -50.10
C ASP A 166 9.91 31.28 -48.89
N ASP A 167 8.87 30.50 -49.17
CA ASP A 167 8.11 29.75 -48.16
C ASP A 167 8.95 28.67 -47.46
N SER A 168 9.96 28.13 -48.14
CA SER A 168 10.85 27.10 -47.59
C SER A 168 11.78 27.68 -46.51
N VAL A 169 12.23 28.92 -46.69
CA VAL A 169 13.06 29.65 -45.72
C VAL A 169 12.23 30.02 -44.50
N ALA A 170 11.02 30.55 -44.71
CA ALA A 170 10.09 30.90 -43.65
C ALA A 170 9.73 29.69 -42.78
N THR A 171 9.44 28.53 -43.40
CA THR A 171 9.11 27.30 -42.69
C THR A 171 10.29 26.77 -41.86
N ARG A 172 11.52 26.84 -42.41
CA ARG A 172 12.73 26.43 -41.69
C ARG A 172 13.00 27.32 -40.48
N GLU A 173 12.80 28.62 -40.62
CA GLU A 173 12.97 29.58 -39.54
C GLU A 173 11.91 29.40 -38.45
N ALA A 174 10.65 29.18 -38.83
CA ALA A 174 9.56 28.86 -37.91
C ALA A 174 9.86 27.61 -37.07
N LEU A 175 10.33 26.53 -37.71
CA LEU A 175 10.70 25.29 -37.02
C LEU A 175 11.89 25.49 -36.07
N ARG A 176 12.87 26.33 -36.45
CA ARG A 176 14.00 26.67 -35.59
C ARG A 176 13.53 27.41 -34.33
N ILE A 177 12.70 28.45 -34.49
CA ILE A 177 12.17 29.25 -33.37
C ILE A 177 11.31 28.40 -32.45
N PHE A 178 10.41 27.59 -33.02
CA PHE A 178 9.59 26.65 -32.27
C PHE A 178 10.46 25.67 -31.45
N GLY A 179 11.46 25.07 -32.10
CA GLY A 179 12.38 24.13 -31.45
C GLY A 179 13.18 24.76 -30.31
N GLU A 180 13.76 25.95 -30.54
CA GLU A 180 14.52 26.71 -29.52
C GLU A 180 13.64 27.04 -28.31
N MET A 181 12.40 27.50 -28.55
CA MET A 181 11.46 27.82 -27.48
C MET A 181 11.01 26.58 -26.70
N MET A 182 10.68 25.48 -27.39
CA MET A 182 10.31 24.23 -26.73
C MET A 182 11.45 23.66 -25.88
N ILE A 183 12.70 23.75 -26.35
CA ILE A 183 13.88 23.35 -25.56
C ILE A 183 13.99 24.24 -24.31
N SER A 184 13.78 25.55 -24.43
CA SER A 184 13.78 26.47 -23.29
C SER A 184 12.71 26.09 -22.24
N HIS A 185 11.46 25.84 -22.67
CA HIS A 185 10.38 25.43 -21.77
C HIS A 185 10.63 24.06 -21.13
N MET A 186 11.20 23.10 -21.86
CA MET A 186 11.58 21.81 -21.30
C MET A 186 12.67 21.94 -20.24
N GLN A 187 13.68 22.78 -20.48
CA GLN A 187 14.74 23.06 -19.50
C GLN A 187 14.18 23.75 -18.24
N ALA A 188 13.25 24.69 -18.41
CA ALA A 188 12.57 25.32 -17.28
C ALA A 188 11.74 24.30 -16.48
N ALA A 189 10.98 23.44 -17.17
CA ALA A 189 10.21 22.38 -16.53
C ALA A 189 11.11 21.38 -15.77
N ALA A 190 12.25 21.01 -16.34
CA ALA A 190 13.23 20.13 -15.68
C ALA A 190 13.76 20.76 -14.38
N ARG A 191 14.15 22.03 -14.40
CA ARG A 191 14.58 22.75 -13.18
C ARG A 191 13.47 22.80 -12.12
N HIS A 192 12.23 23.06 -12.53
CA HIS A 192 11.11 23.06 -11.60
C HIS A 192 10.84 21.67 -10.98
N LEU A 193 11.05 20.59 -11.74
CA LEU A 193 10.96 19.23 -11.21
C LEU A 193 12.10 18.91 -10.24
N ASP A 194 13.33 19.34 -10.56
CA ASP A 194 14.48 19.18 -9.68
C ASP A 194 14.29 19.93 -8.36
N ASP A 195 13.90 21.21 -8.43
CA ASP A 195 13.58 22.03 -7.26
C ASP A 195 12.46 21.40 -6.41
N GLY A 196 11.42 20.89 -7.07
CA GLY A 196 10.29 20.21 -6.43
C GLY A 196 10.72 18.91 -5.74
N SER A 197 11.60 18.14 -6.37
CA SER A 197 12.18 16.90 -5.82
C SER A 197 13.02 17.19 -4.58
N GLU A 198 13.87 18.22 -4.61
CA GLU A 198 14.65 18.64 -3.45
C GLU A 198 13.77 19.12 -2.29
N GLN A 199 12.70 19.86 -2.59
CA GLN A 199 11.73 20.28 -1.57
C GLN A 199 11.01 19.08 -0.96
N LEU A 200 10.56 18.13 -1.78
CA LEU A 200 9.92 16.89 -1.30
C LEU A 200 10.87 16.10 -0.41
N SER A 201 12.12 15.90 -0.85
CA SER A 201 13.16 15.21 -0.07
C SER A 201 13.36 15.86 1.30
N ARG A 202 13.47 17.20 1.35
CA ARG A 202 13.55 17.96 2.61
C ARG A 202 12.33 17.77 3.50
N THR A 203 11.12 17.74 2.93
CA THR A 203 9.90 17.48 3.71
C THR A 203 9.85 16.05 4.25
N MET A 204 10.24 15.05 3.44
CA MET A 204 10.30 13.65 3.86
C MET A 204 11.34 13.44 4.97
N GLN A 205 12.50 14.08 4.84
CA GLN A 205 13.53 14.01 5.88
C GLN A 205 13.06 14.68 7.18
N ARG A 206 12.34 15.80 7.10
CA ARG A 206 11.72 16.43 8.28
C ARG A 206 10.71 15.52 8.95
N LEU A 207 9.80 14.90 8.18
CA LEU A 207 8.80 13.97 8.71
C LEU A 207 9.46 12.72 9.32
N ALA A 208 10.53 12.20 8.73
CA ALA A 208 11.29 11.07 9.28
C ALA A 208 11.98 11.44 10.61
N VAL A 209 12.54 12.64 10.73
CA VAL A 209 13.12 13.14 11.98
C VAL A 209 12.05 13.36 13.04
N GLU A 210 10.86 13.83 12.68
CA GLU A 210 9.75 14.00 13.62
C GLU A 210 9.21 12.64 14.12
N ALA A 211 9.06 11.67 13.22
CA ALA A 211 8.63 10.31 13.55
C ALA A 211 9.64 9.59 14.47
N THR A 212 10.95 9.78 14.26
CA THR A 212 12.01 9.18 15.09
C THR A 212 12.26 9.95 16.39
N GLY A 213 12.16 11.28 16.37
CA GLY A 213 12.32 12.16 17.53
C GLY A 213 11.16 12.07 18.55
N GLY A 214 9.96 11.73 18.10
CA GLY A 214 8.80 11.48 18.98
C GLY A 214 8.91 10.22 19.84
N ALA A 215 9.73 9.25 19.44
CA ALA A 215 9.95 8.01 20.21
C ALA A 215 10.98 8.19 21.35
N GLY A 216 11.84 9.23 21.30
CA GLY A 216 12.89 9.47 22.29
C GLY A 216 12.54 10.40 23.46
N SER A 217 11.40 11.10 23.41
CA SER A 217 11.08 12.15 24.41
C SER A 217 9.99 11.76 25.43
N ARG A 218 9.41 10.57 25.36
CA ARG A 218 8.41 10.09 26.35
C ARG A 218 8.98 9.29 27.52
N GLY A 219 10.30 9.21 27.67
CA GLY A 219 10.93 8.25 28.56
C GLY A 219 12.07 8.74 29.45
N VAL A 220 12.26 10.03 29.73
CA VAL A 220 13.13 10.47 30.84
C VAL A 220 12.63 11.80 31.40
N GLY A 221 11.92 11.78 32.53
CA GLY A 221 11.49 13.02 33.17
C GLY A 221 10.51 12.85 34.33
N ALA A 222 10.76 11.92 35.24
CA ALA A 222 10.02 11.88 36.51
C ALA A 222 10.88 11.32 37.65
N ARG A 223 11.63 12.21 38.31
CA ARG A 223 11.85 12.20 39.78
C ARG A 223 12.54 13.51 40.22
N THR A 224 11.70 14.36 40.81
CA THR A 224 11.91 15.38 41.84
C THR A 224 13.26 15.42 42.57
N ASP A 225 13.86 16.61 42.68
CA ASP A 225 14.06 17.37 43.94
C ASP A 225 14.65 18.76 43.57
N GLY A 226 14.05 19.90 43.92
CA GLY A 226 14.36 20.58 45.17
C GLY A 226 14.94 21.99 44.93
N GLY A 227 14.08 23.01 44.95
CA GLY A 227 14.41 24.38 45.37
C GLY A 227 15.31 25.28 44.50
N ARG A 228 14.70 26.25 43.80
CA ARG A 228 14.86 27.69 44.11
C ARG A 228 14.03 28.55 43.15
N VAL A 229 13.20 29.38 43.77
CA VAL A 229 12.54 30.54 43.18
C VAL A 229 13.59 31.49 42.61
N ARG A 230 13.49 31.81 41.32
CA ARG A 230 14.02 33.06 40.76
C ARG A 230 13.00 33.66 39.81
N GLU A 231 12.15 34.47 40.42
CA GLU A 231 11.93 35.88 40.07
C GLU A 231 11.78 36.19 38.58
N VAL A 232 10.52 36.40 38.22
CA VAL A 232 10.05 37.01 36.98
C VAL A 232 10.41 38.49 36.99
N ALA A 233 11.24 38.93 36.05
CA ALA A 233 11.42 40.35 35.73
C ALA A 233 11.00 40.61 34.27
N VAL A 234 10.08 41.57 34.13
CA VAL A 234 9.36 41.99 32.93
C VAL A 234 10.07 43.18 32.27
N ALA A 235 10.41 43.05 30.96
CA ALA A 235 10.50 44.07 29.87
C ALA A 235 11.42 45.34 30.08
N PRO A 236 11.76 46.18 29.06
CA PRO A 236 11.20 46.32 27.71
C PRO A 236 12.18 46.56 26.53
N ARG A 237 11.55 46.77 25.36
CA ARG A 237 12.04 47.08 24.00
C ARG A 237 12.85 48.39 23.88
N HIS A 238 13.85 48.39 22.99
CA HIS A 238 14.36 49.55 22.20
C HIS A 238 14.96 48.97 20.90
N GLN A 239 14.38 49.14 19.69
CA GLN A 239 14.40 50.28 18.74
C GLN A 239 15.78 50.86 18.37
N GLN A 240 16.10 50.75 17.06
CA GLN A 240 16.94 51.62 16.20
C GLN A 240 18.46 51.61 16.48
N ARG A 241 19.36 51.61 15.48
CA ARG A 241 19.36 52.24 14.15
C ARG A 241 20.02 51.35 13.09
#